data_AF-A0A2V8VMK5-F1
#
_entry.id   AF-A0A2V8VMK5-F1
#
_cell.length_a   1.000
_cell.length_b   1.000
_cell.length_c   1.000
_cell.angle_alpha   90.00
_cell.angle_beta   90.00
_cell.angle_gamma   90.00
#
_symmetry.space_group_name_H-M   'P 1'
#
loop_
_entity.id
_entity.type
_entity.pdbx_description
1 polymer ?
#
loop_
_entity_poly.entity_id
_entity_poly.type
_entity_poly.pdbx_seq_one_letter_code
_entity_poly.pdbx_strand_id
1 'polypeptide(L)' 'PQAAGLGTDFDGIEDPPEGLDDVSKLPVITAELLRRGHSGKVVEGVLGENFLRFFRRIQEIAHDLAGESPSTATLPPG' A
#
# COMPACT_ATOMS: atom_id res chain seq x y z
N PRO A 1 7.43 8.37 -8.09
CA PRO A 1 6.02 8.66 -7.69
C PRO A 1 5.94 8.69 -6.16
N GLN A 2 5.12 9.58 -5.58
CA GLN A 2 5.02 9.74 -4.11
C GLN A 2 3.76 9.09 -3.50
N ALA A 3 2.86 8.58 -4.35
CA ALA A 3 1.56 8.00 -3.97
C ALA A 3 1.35 6.63 -4.63
N ALA A 4 2.40 5.81 -4.69
CA ALA A 4 2.33 4.44 -5.19
C ALA A 4 2.77 3.47 -4.08
N GLY A 5 2.19 2.27 -4.03
CA GLY A 5 2.54 1.20 -3.10
C GLY A 5 2.36 -0.17 -3.78
N LEU A 6 2.68 -1.24 -3.04
CA LEU A 6 2.49 -2.61 -3.50
C LEU A 6 1.26 -3.23 -2.81
N GLY A 7 0.37 -3.83 -3.61
CA GLY A 7 -0.73 -4.67 -3.16
C GLY A 7 -0.75 -5.91 -4.04
N THR A 8 -0.16 -7.00 -3.55
CA THR A 8 0.17 -8.17 -4.39
C THR A 8 -0.98 -9.13 -4.58
N ASP A 9 -1.93 -9.14 -3.65
CA ASP A 9 -3.05 -10.08 -3.63
C ASP A 9 -2.61 -11.56 -3.72
N PHE A 10 -1.44 -11.87 -3.16
CA PHE A 10 -0.99 -13.26 -3.03
C PHE A 10 -2.03 -14.07 -2.23
N ASP A 11 -2.24 -15.31 -2.64
CA ASP A 11 -3.30 -16.21 -2.17
C ASP A 11 -4.75 -15.72 -2.48
N GLY A 12 -4.91 -14.56 -3.13
CA GLY A 12 -6.20 -13.99 -3.56
C GLY A 12 -6.49 -14.13 -5.05
N ILE A 13 -5.48 -14.48 -5.86
CA ILE A 13 -5.59 -14.66 -7.32
C ILE A 13 -5.15 -16.07 -7.74
N GLU A 14 -5.77 -16.59 -8.80
CA GLU A 14 -5.46 -17.92 -9.35
C GLU A 14 -4.23 -17.93 -10.28
N ASP A 15 -3.96 -16.81 -10.98
CA ASP A 15 -2.92 -16.71 -12.00
C ASP A 15 -2.07 -15.44 -11.80
N PRO A 16 -0.98 -15.51 -11.01
CA PRO A 16 -0.08 -14.38 -10.82
C PRO A 16 0.77 -14.10 -12.08
N PRO A 17 1.29 -12.88 -12.25
CA PRO A 17 2.21 -12.58 -13.35
C PRO A 17 3.45 -13.47 -13.33
N GLU A 18 3.95 -13.83 -14.51
CA GLU A 18 5.15 -14.67 -14.65
C GLU A 18 6.34 -14.07 -13.86
N GLY A 19 7.00 -14.91 -13.04
CA GLY A 19 8.11 -14.51 -12.19
C GLY A 19 7.71 -13.82 -10.88
N LEU A 20 6.41 -13.71 -10.61
CA LEU A 20 5.82 -13.25 -9.35
C LEU A 20 4.93 -14.34 -8.73
N ASP A 21 5.41 -15.58 -8.70
CA ASP A 21 4.64 -16.76 -8.29
C ASP A 21 4.18 -16.70 -6.82
N ASP A 22 4.99 -16.12 -5.95
CA ASP A 22 4.75 -16.05 -4.51
C ASP A 22 5.47 -14.87 -3.84
N VAL A 23 5.26 -14.71 -2.52
CA VAL A 23 5.86 -13.63 -1.71
C VAL A 23 7.39 -13.57 -1.78
N SER A 24 8.08 -14.68 -2.03
CA SER A 24 9.54 -14.72 -2.15
C SER A 24 10.05 -13.95 -3.37
N LYS A 25 9.17 -13.66 -4.34
CA LYS A 25 9.52 -12.96 -5.59
C LYS A 25 9.50 -11.44 -5.47
N LEU A 26 9.00 -10.87 -4.38
CA LEU A 26 8.97 -9.41 -4.19
C LEU A 26 10.27 -8.65 -4.51
N PRO A 27 11.49 -9.19 -4.24
CA PRO A 27 12.73 -8.53 -4.61
C PRO A 27 12.90 -8.27 -6.11
N VAL A 28 12.24 -9.02 -7.01
CA VAL A 28 12.32 -8.79 -8.47
C VAL A 28 11.72 -7.44 -8.85
N ILE A 29 10.69 -6.97 -8.14
CA ILE A 29 10.07 -5.67 -8.34
C ILE A 29 11.07 -4.57 -8.00
N THR A 30 11.77 -4.69 -6.86
CA THR A 30 12.83 -3.76 -6.46
C THR A 30 13.93 -3.67 -7.52
N ALA A 31 14.42 -4.83 -7.97
CA ALA A 31 15.47 -4.90 -8.98
C ALA A 31 15.04 -4.25 -10.30
N GLU A 32 13.81 -4.52 -10.74
CA GLU A 32 13.27 -3.97 -11.99
C GLU A 32 13.05 -2.46 -11.91
N LEU A 33 12.57 -1.93 -10.78
CA LEU A 33 12.43 -0.49 -10.57
C LEU A 33 13.79 0.21 -10.67
N LEU A 34 14.83 -0.35 -10.05
CA LEU A 34 16.19 0.17 -10.14
C LEU A 34 16.74 0.09 -11.57
N ARG A 35 16.53 -1.04 -12.25
CA ARG A 35 16.96 -1.25 -13.64
C ARG A 35 16.33 -0.23 -14.60
N ARG A 36 15.09 0.18 -14.34
CA ARG A 36 14.37 1.21 -15.11
C ARG A 36 14.82 2.65 -14.78
N GLY A 37 15.79 2.83 -13.89
CA GLY A 37 16.36 4.13 -13.56
C GLY A 37 15.57 4.93 -12.53
N HIS A 38 14.69 4.29 -11.76
CA HIS A 38 14.08 4.96 -10.60
C HIS A 38 15.13 5.23 -9.52
N SER A 39 15.05 6.40 -8.89
CA SER A 39 15.94 6.74 -7.77
C SER A 39 15.64 5.87 -6.55
N GLY A 40 16.64 5.69 -5.68
CA GLY A 40 16.47 4.98 -4.41
C GLY A 40 15.28 5.51 -3.60
N LYS A 41 15.14 6.83 -3.51
CA LYS A 41 14.00 7.49 -2.85
C LYS A 41 12.63 7.09 -3.44
N VAL A 42 12.53 6.90 -4.76
CA VAL A 42 11.29 6.43 -5.37
C VAL A 42 11.02 4.97 -5.02
N VAL A 43 12.07 4.14 -5.05
CA VAL A 43 11.98 2.70 -4.71
C VAL A 43 11.57 2.53 -3.25
N GLU A 44 12.26 3.18 -2.31
CA GLU A 44 11.91 3.20 -0.87
C GLU A 44 10.46 3.66 -0.64
N GLY A 45 10.06 4.71 -1.38
CA GLY A 45 8.68 5.18 -1.45
C GLY A 45 7.68 4.06 -1.74
N VAL A 46 7.87 3.36 -2.86
CA VAL A 46 6.99 2.27 -3.31
C VAL A 46 7.02 1.08 -2.35
N LEU A 47 8.19 0.73 -1.81
CA LEU A 47 8.35 -0.42 -0.92
C LEU A 47 7.72 -0.21 0.46
N GLY A 48 7.46 1.03 0.88
CA GLY A 48 6.68 1.25 2.09
C GLY A 48 6.62 2.67 2.62
N GLU A 49 7.58 3.55 2.29
CA GLU A 49 7.59 4.88 2.91
C GLU A 49 6.36 5.72 2.52
N ASN A 50 5.84 5.54 1.30
CA ASN A 50 4.60 6.20 0.88
C ASN A 50 3.43 5.78 1.79
N PHE A 51 3.31 4.48 2.07
CA PHE A 51 2.29 3.93 2.95
C PHE A 51 2.48 4.41 4.41
N LEU A 52 3.71 4.40 4.92
CA LEU A 52 3.99 4.86 6.28
C LEU A 52 3.66 6.34 6.50
N ARG A 53 3.92 7.21 5.51
CA ARG A 53 3.51 8.62 5.58
C ARG A 53 1.99 8.77 5.57
N PHE A 54 1.31 8.02 4.71
CA PHE A 54 -0.15 8.01 4.65
C PHE A 54 -0.77 7.52 5.96
N PHE A 55 -0.28 6.40 6.50
CA PHE A 55 -0.80 5.81 7.72
C PHE A 55 -0.57 6.70 8.94
N ARG A 56 0.57 7.39 9.01
CA ARG A 56 0.82 8.41 10.05
C ARG A 56 -0.22 9.52 10.01
N ARG A 57 -0.58 10.01 8.82
CA ARG A 57 -1.63 11.03 8.67
C ARG A 57 -3.00 10.53 9.11
N ILE A 58 -3.32 9.25 8.83
CA ILE A 58 -4.54 8.62 9.35
C ILE A 58 -4.54 8.62 10.88
N GLN A 59 -3.43 8.23 11.51
CA GLN A 59 -3.32 8.16 12.96
C GLN A 59 -3.50 9.53 13.63
N GLU A 60 -2.94 10.59 13.05
CA GLU A 60 -3.15 11.97 13.52
C GLU A 60 -4.63 12.36 13.48
N ILE A 61 -5.30 12.14 12.35
CA ILE A 61 -6.73 12.47 12.21
C ILE A 61 -7.58 11.61 13.15
N ALA A 62 -7.28 10.32 13.26
CA ALA A 62 -7.99 9.42 14.17
C ALA A 62 -7.84 9.85 15.64
N HIS A 63 -6.65 10.34 16.02
CA HIS A 63 -6.42 10.91 17.35
C HIS A 63 -7.26 12.18 17.56
N ASP A 64 -7.29 13.10 16.59
CA ASP A 64 -8.07 14.33 16.69
C ASP A 64 -9.58 14.07 16.80
N LEU A 65 -10.08 13.03 16.11
CA LEU A 65 -11.47 12.60 16.14
C LEU A 65 -11.83 11.72 17.35
N ALA A 66 -10.86 11.32 18.19
CA ALA A 66 -11.11 10.36 19.27
C ALA A 66 -12.11 10.84 20.34
N GLY A 67 -12.35 12.15 20.42
CA GLY A 67 -13.36 12.76 21.29
C GLY A 67 -14.77 12.81 20.69
N GLU A 68 -14.94 12.47 19.41
CA GLU A 68 -16.24 12.48 18.74
C GLU A 68 -17.00 11.18 18.96
N SER A 69 -18.34 11.26 19.02
CA SER A 69 -19.17 10.05 19.08
C SER A 69 -19.14 9.32 17.73
N PRO A 70 -18.99 7.98 17.68
CA PRO A 70 -19.03 7.24 16.43
C PRO A 70 -20.34 7.44 15.65
N SER A 71 -20.27 7.36 14.33
CA SER A 71 -21.46 7.44 13.49
C SER A 71 -22.44 6.29 13.78
N THR A 72 -23.72 6.62 13.92
CA THR A 72 -24.84 5.67 14.08
C THR A 72 -25.68 5.51 12.81
N ALA A 73 -25.23 6.07 11.69
CA ALA A 73 -25.96 6.01 10.42
C ALA A 73 -26.19 4.55 9.97
N THR A 74 -27.41 4.25 9.53
CA THR A 74 -27.78 2.96 8.95
C THR A 74 -27.97 3.10 7.44
N LEU A 75 -27.68 2.02 6.70
CA LEU A 75 -27.98 1.97 5.26
C LEU A 75 -29.50 1.77 5.09
N PRO A 76 -30.15 2.48 4.15
CA PRO A 76 -31.55 2.24 3.83
C PRO A 76 -31.73 0.81 3.27
N PRO A 77 -32.88 0.17 3.50
CA PRO A 77 -33.19 -1.12 2.88
C PRO A 77 -33.22 -0.96 1.35
N GLY A 78 -32.65 -1.95 0.65
CA GLY A 78 -32.62 -2.04 -0.81
C GLY A 78 -33.90 -2.56 -1.43
#